data_AF-A0A1Q7TWL2-F1
#
_entry.id   AF-A0A1Q7TWL2-F1
#
_cell.length_a   1.000
_cell.length_b   1.000
_cell.length_c   1.000
_cell.angle_alpha   90.00
_cell.angle_beta   90.00
_cell.angle_gamma   90.00
#
_symmetry.space_group_name_H-M   'P 1'
#
loop_
_entity.id
_entity.type
_entity.pdbx_description
1 polymer ?
#
loop_
_entity_poly.entity_id
_entity_poly.type
_entity_poly.pdbx_seq_one_letter_code
_entity_poly.pdbx_strand_id
1 'polypeptide(L)'
;MANLDETPGVTLEGLGFTGAEVRRSFELAARTLPVDMLYFDNAGDPARAIANAEAAIAAKIDLLIEYNTDREANAEIARRLAAASIPGLALVHPLPGAPLYGPDNRAAGGIAGRALGAFAVETWPGEQVIGVLIGDLADPGPAISERVKGITDGLHESLPSLKLALLDTGGQPVRADALVAKFLQTERGQHVLIATLDDLAAVYRLCGLLHGPLRLRGASARPAPIGRRETAAACGDATHSRDGCQRVPGISAV
;
A
#
# COMPACT_ATOMS: atom_id res chain seq x y z
N MET A 1 3.61 21.77 -11.18
CA MET A 1 4.85 21.35 -10.48
C MET A 1 4.59 20.12 -9.63
N ALA A 2 5.56 19.21 -9.48
CA ALA A 2 5.51 18.11 -8.52
C ALA A 2 6.59 18.28 -7.44
N ASN A 3 6.16 18.25 -6.18
CA ASN A 3 7.01 18.32 -5.01
C ASN A 3 6.89 16.98 -4.26
N LEU A 4 7.87 16.10 -4.44
CA LEU A 4 7.83 14.70 -4.00
C LEU A 4 9.00 14.39 -3.07
N ASP A 5 8.91 13.32 -2.28
CA ASP A 5 10.09 12.77 -1.59
C ASP A 5 10.78 11.74 -2.50
N GLU A 6 12.01 12.03 -2.94
CA GLU A 6 12.81 11.18 -3.83
C GLU A 6 13.98 10.52 -3.12
N THR A 7 13.93 10.43 -1.78
CA THR A 7 14.92 9.70 -0.99
C THR A 7 15.09 8.28 -1.53
N PRO A 8 16.32 7.87 -1.93
CA PRO A 8 16.54 6.56 -2.54
C PRO A 8 16.06 5.40 -1.66
N GLY A 9 15.23 4.54 -2.23
CA GLY A 9 14.68 3.36 -1.53
C GLY A 9 13.50 3.64 -0.61
N VAL A 10 13.09 4.91 -0.44
CA VAL A 10 11.88 5.27 0.28
C VAL A 10 10.69 5.23 -0.69
N THR A 11 9.63 4.55 -0.28
CA THR A 11 8.38 4.48 -1.05
C THR A 11 7.37 5.48 -0.50
N LEU A 12 6.55 6.03 -1.37
CA LEU A 12 5.42 6.87 -0.98
C LEU A 12 4.37 5.99 -0.30
N GLU A 13 3.85 6.43 0.84
CA GLU A 13 2.99 5.61 1.71
C GLU A 13 1.82 5.01 0.93
N GLY A 14 1.64 3.70 1.06
CA GLY A 14 0.48 3.00 0.50
C GLY A 14 0.44 2.91 -1.03
N LEU A 15 1.49 3.35 -1.74
CA LEU A 15 1.59 3.26 -3.20
C LEU A 15 2.61 2.19 -3.67
N GLY A 16 3.62 1.87 -2.86
CA GLY A 16 4.69 0.92 -3.24
C GLY A 16 5.65 1.46 -4.31
N PHE A 17 5.48 2.72 -4.74
CA PHE A 17 6.35 3.40 -5.69
C PHE A 17 7.27 4.37 -4.96
N THR A 18 8.51 4.48 -5.44
CA THR A 18 9.46 5.53 -5.02
C THR A 18 9.06 6.88 -5.63
N GLY A 19 9.46 7.99 -4.99
CA GLY A 19 9.24 9.32 -5.57
C GLY A 19 9.84 9.48 -6.97
N ALA A 20 11.01 8.88 -7.22
CA ALA A 20 11.65 8.88 -8.52
C ALA A 20 10.81 8.17 -9.60
N GLU A 21 10.11 7.08 -9.26
CA GLU A 21 9.18 6.42 -10.17
C GLU A 21 7.95 7.27 -10.47
N VAL A 22 7.42 7.95 -9.45
CA VAL A 22 6.31 8.89 -9.62
C VAL A 22 6.72 10.10 -10.47
N ARG A 23 7.92 10.66 -10.26
CA ARG A 23 8.49 11.69 -11.14
C ARG A 23 8.54 11.23 -12.58
N ARG A 24 9.13 10.05 -12.84
CA ARG A 24 9.22 9.49 -14.21
C ARG A 24 7.84 9.33 -14.85
N SER A 25 6.83 8.94 -14.08
CA SER A 25 5.44 8.88 -14.56
C SER A 25 4.93 10.26 -15.00
N PHE A 26 5.16 11.29 -14.20
CA PHE A 26 4.81 12.67 -14.57
C PHE A 26 5.56 13.15 -15.81
N GLU A 27 6.86 12.89 -15.92
CA GLU A 27 7.67 13.24 -17.10
C GLU A 27 7.13 12.59 -18.37
N LEU A 28 6.73 11.33 -18.30
CA LEU A 28 6.13 10.61 -19.43
C LEU A 28 4.77 11.19 -19.81
N ALA A 29 3.92 11.49 -18.83
CA ALA A 29 2.60 12.09 -19.08
C ALA A 29 2.72 13.50 -19.71
N ALA A 30 3.64 14.32 -19.19
CA ALA A 30 3.86 15.69 -19.66
C ALA A 30 4.27 15.76 -21.14
N ARG A 31 4.94 14.73 -21.69
CA ARG A 31 5.28 14.67 -23.13
C ARG A 31 4.06 14.71 -24.05
N THR A 32 2.89 14.34 -23.54
CA THR A 32 1.65 14.23 -24.31
C THR A 32 0.63 15.32 -23.98
N LEU A 33 0.96 16.20 -23.04
CA LEU A 33 0.07 17.24 -22.53
C LEU A 33 0.73 18.61 -22.71
N PRO A 34 -0.04 19.67 -22.95
CA PRO A 34 0.49 21.02 -23.07
C PRO A 34 0.77 21.61 -21.67
N VAL A 35 1.67 20.99 -20.91
CA VAL A 35 2.05 21.40 -19.55
C VAL A 35 3.56 21.40 -19.39
N ASP A 36 4.07 22.42 -18.70
CA ASP A 36 5.46 22.49 -18.27
C ASP A 36 5.58 22.02 -16.82
N MET A 37 6.58 21.19 -16.54
CA MET A 37 6.77 20.59 -15.23
C MET A 37 8.06 21.07 -14.59
N LEU A 38 7.93 21.64 -13.38
CA LEU A 38 9.02 21.80 -12.43
C LEU A 38 8.94 20.67 -11.40
N TYR A 39 10.10 20.16 -11.00
CA TYR A 39 10.21 19.05 -10.06
C TYR A 39 11.11 19.41 -8.90
N PHE A 40 10.64 19.11 -7.70
CA PHE A 40 11.37 19.31 -6.46
C PHE A 40 11.36 18.02 -5.66
N ASP A 41 12.46 17.83 -4.94
CA ASP A 41 12.65 16.74 -4.00
C ASP A 41 12.59 17.31 -2.58
N ASN A 42 11.66 16.80 -1.77
CA ASN A 42 11.45 17.11 -0.36
C ASN A 42 12.48 16.41 0.53
N ALA A 43 13.06 15.29 0.08
CA ALA A 43 14.00 14.46 0.84
C ALA A 43 13.50 14.08 2.24
N GLY A 44 12.19 13.90 2.40
CA GLY A 44 11.53 13.62 3.67
C GLY A 44 11.63 14.74 4.72
N ASP A 45 12.08 15.95 4.33
CA ASP A 45 12.29 17.08 5.24
C ASP A 45 11.14 18.10 5.12
N PRO A 46 10.35 18.31 6.18
CA PRO A 46 9.21 19.24 6.17
C PRO A 46 9.61 20.70 5.88
N ALA A 47 10.77 21.16 6.38
CA ALA A 47 11.25 22.52 6.15
C ALA A 47 11.68 22.70 4.68
N ARG A 48 12.31 21.68 4.10
CA ARG A 48 12.63 21.66 2.67
C ARG A 48 11.38 21.65 1.81
N ALA A 49 10.33 20.92 2.19
CA ALA A 49 9.06 20.93 1.48
C ALA A 49 8.43 22.33 1.43
N ILE A 50 8.44 23.05 2.55
CA ILE A 50 7.99 24.45 2.60
C ILE A 50 8.84 25.34 1.70
N ALA A 51 10.17 25.21 1.74
CA ALA A 51 11.08 25.99 0.91
C ALA A 51 10.91 25.72 -0.59
N ASN A 52 10.68 24.46 -0.97
CA ASN A 52 10.36 24.08 -2.35
C ASN A 52 9.04 24.72 -2.81
N ALA A 53 8.01 24.73 -1.97
CA ALA A 53 6.74 25.39 -2.26
C ALA A 53 6.90 26.93 -2.40
N GLU A 54 7.77 27.56 -1.58
CA GLU A 54 8.11 28.98 -1.73
C GLU A 54 8.77 29.26 -3.09
N ALA A 55 9.76 28.44 -3.47
CA ALA A 55 10.45 28.56 -4.75
C ALA A 55 9.48 28.36 -5.92
N ALA A 56 8.54 27.43 -5.79
CA ALA A 56 7.46 27.20 -6.74
C ALA A 56 6.60 28.44 -6.96
N ILE A 57 6.12 29.03 -5.86
CA ILE A 57 5.28 30.24 -5.88
C ILE A 57 6.05 31.39 -6.53
N ALA A 58 7.33 31.57 -6.19
CA ALA A 58 8.19 32.58 -6.80
C ALA A 58 8.39 32.37 -8.31
N ALA A 59 8.43 31.11 -8.75
CA ALA A 59 8.46 30.73 -10.16
C ALA A 59 7.11 30.89 -10.88
N LYS A 60 6.06 31.33 -10.18
CA LYS A 60 4.71 31.59 -10.72
C LYS A 60 4.06 30.36 -11.36
N ILE A 61 4.17 29.22 -10.69
CA ILE A 61 3.47 28.00 -11.12
C ILE A 61 1.94 28.19 -11.13
N ASP A 62 1.25 27.48 -12.03
CA ASP A 62 -0.21 27.47 -12.08
C ASP A 62 -0.87 26.44 -11.15
N LEU A 63 -0.10 25.42 -10.71
CA LEU A 63 -0.57 24.31 -9.85
C LEU A 63 0.61 23.66 -9.12
N LEU A 64 0.44 23.43 -7.81
CA LEU A 64 1.35 22.60 -7.02
C LEU A 64 0.75 21.20 -6.80
N ILE A 65 1.45 20.14 -7.22
CA ILE A 65 1.17 18.76 -6.83
C ILE A 65 2.11 18.43 -5.67
N GLU A 66 1.55 18.19 -4.49
CA GLU A 66 2.30 18.08 -3.23
C GLU A 66 2.22 16.67 -2.65
N TYR A 67 3.37 16.05 -2.40
CA TYR A 67 3.51 14.92 -1.48
C TYR A 67 4.40 15.33 -0.32
N ASN A 68 3.82 15.33 0.88
CA ASN A 68 4.57 15.45 2.12
C ASN A 68 3.76 14.81 3.26
N THR A 69 4.44 14.04 4.10
CA THR A 69 3.81 13.26 5.17
C THR A 69 3.54 14.11 6.42
N ASP A 70 4.26 15.23 6.57
CA ASP A 70 4.14 16.12 7.72
C ASP A 70 2.90 17.04 7.59
N ARG A 71 1.99 16.89 8.56
CA ARG A 71 0.71 17.61 8.58
C ARG A 71 0.89 19.13 8.75
N GLU A 72 1.85 19.55 9.58
CA GLU A 72 2.07 20.97 9.89
C GLU A 72 2.68 21.69 8.70
N ALA A 73 3.65 21.07 8.03
CA ALA A 73 4.21 21.57 6.78
C ALA A 73 3.14 21.62 5.67
N ASN A 74 2.26 20.62 5.54
CA ASN A 74 1.15 20.71 4.58
C ASN A 74 0.21 21.87 4.90
N ALA A 75 -0.09 22.14 6.17
CA ALA A 75 -0.91 23.28 6.55
C ALA A 75 -0.25 24.62 6.18
N GLU A 76 1.07 24.72 6.38
CA GLU A 76 1.83 25.92 6.03
C GLU A 76 1.96 26.12 4.51
N ILE A 77 2.21 25.04 3.75
CA ILE A 77 2.23 25.06 2.28
C ILE A 77 0.86 25.50 1.75
N ALA A 78 -0.23 24.92 2.26
CA ALA A 78 -1.59 25.31 1.88
C ALA A 78 -1.87 26.79 2.14
N ARG A 79 -1.45 27.32 3.30
CA ARG A 79 -1.60 28.74 3.65
C ARG A 79 -0.89 29.64 2.64
N ARG A 80 0.32 29.27 2.21
CA ARG A 80 1.13 30.03 1.24
C ARG A 80 0.54 29.98 -0.17
N LEU A 81 0.10 28.81 -0.61
CA LEU A 81 -0.61 28.64 -1.88
C LEU A 81 -1.88 29.49 -1.94
N ALA A 82 -2.69 29.46 -0.87
CA ALA A 82 -3.89 30.28 -0.76
C ALA A 82 -3.59 31.77 -0.83
N ALA A 83 -2.54 32.24 -0.13
CA ALA A 83 -2.11 33.64 -0.19
C ALA A 83 -1.65 34.08 -1.60
N ALA A 84 -1.06 33.16 -2.38
CA ALA A 84 -0.64 33.39 -3.75
C ALA A 84 -1.76 33.14 -4.79
N SER A 85 -2.95 32.69 -4.37
CA SER A 85 -4.04 32.25 -5.25
C SER A 85 -3.63 31.12 -6.23
N ILE A 86 -2.72 30.24 -5.81
CA ILE A 86 -2.27 29.08 -6.58
C ILE A 86 -3.01 27.84 -6.06
N PRO A 87 -3.70 27.07 -6.91
CA PRO A 87 -4.32 25.81 -6.48
C PRO A 87 -3.27 24.75 -6.12
N GLY A 88 -3.63 23.89 -5.17
CA GLY A 88 -2.88 22.68 -4.84
C GLY A 88 -3.62 21.41 -5.28
N LEU A 89 -2.88 20.33 -5.48
CA LEU A 89 -3.36 18.95 -5.59
C LEU A 89 -2.55 18.12 -4.60
N ALA A 90 -3.21 17.52 -3.62
CA ALA A 90 -2.55 16.69 -2.62
C ALA A 90 -2.33 15.29 -3.18
N LEU A 91 -1.16 14.70 -2.94
CA LEU A 91 -0.85 13.32 -3.29
C LEU A 91 -0.70 12.49 -2.01
N VAL A 92 -1.53 11.45 -1.85
CA VAL A 92 -1.57 10.51 -0.71
C VAL A 92 -1.95 11.14 0.64
N HIS A 93 -1.30 12.23 1.04
CA HIS A 93 -1.53 12.95 2.28
C HIS A 93 -2.38 14.20 2.05
N PRO A 94 -3.29 14.55 2.98
CA PRO A 94 -4.10 15.75 2.84
C PRO A 94 -3.26 17.04 2.82
N LEU A 95 -3.58 17.91 1.86
CA LEU A 95 -3.18 19.31 1.80
C LEU A 95 -4.44 20.15 2.01
N PRO A 96 -4.55 20.97 3.08
CA PRO A 96 -5.76 21.73 3.36
C PRO A 96 -6.21 22.59 2.17
N GLY A 97 -7.52 22.53 1.83
CA GLY A 97 -8.08 23.29 0.72
C GLY A 97 -7.80 22.74 -0.69
N ALA A 98 -7.07 21.63 -0.80
CA ALA A 98 -6.80 20.96 -2.07
C ALA A 98 -7.56 19.62 -2.19
N PRO A 99 -7.96 19.21 -3.41
CA PRO A 99 -8.38 17.83 -3.66
C PRO A 99 -7.23 16.85 -3.36
N LEU A 100 -7.58 15.66 -2.87
CA LEU A 100 -6.64 14.58 -2.58
C LEU A 100 -6.68 13.53 -3.69
N TYR A 101 -5.55 13.30 -4.34
CA TYR A 101 -5.31 12.19 -5.24
C TYR A 101 -4.54 11.09 -4.49
N GLY A 102 -5.18 9.94 -4.31
CA GLY A 102 -4.60 8.81 -3.60
C GLY A 102 -5.50 7.57 -3.68
N PRO A 103 -5.07 6.45 -3.08
CA PRO A 103 -5.88 5.25 -3.01
C PRO A 103 -7.18 5.49 -2.25
N ASP A 104 -8.30 4.96 -2.77
CA ASP A 104 -9.47 4.69 -1.93
C ASP A 104 -9.12 3.49 -1.04
N ASN A 105 -8.69 3.81 0.18
CA ASN A 105 -8.21 2.83 1.13
C ASN A 105 -9.28 1.83 1.53
N ARG A 106 -10.54 2.26 1.67
CA ARG A 106 -11.65 1.38 2.03
C ARG A 106 -11.93 0.39 0.91
N ALA A 107 -11.98 0.88 -0.34
CA ALA A 107 -12.17 0.03 -1.51
C ALA A 107 -11.00 -0.94 -1.73
N ALA A 108 -9.75 -0.45 -1.60
CA ALA A 108 -8.55 -1.27 -1.72
C ALA A 108 -8.54 -2.40 -0.68
N GLY A 109 -8.88 -2.08 0.57
CA GLY A 109 -9.05 -3.08 1.62
C GLY A 109 -10.14 -4.09 1.28
N GLY A 110 -11.31 -3.63 0.81
CA GLY A 110 -12.43 -4.50 0.42
C GLY A 110 -12.07 -5.49 -0.69
N ILE A 111 -11.27 -5.06 -1.68
CA ILE A 111 -10.77 -5.94 -2.74
C ILE A 111 -9.89 -7.05 -2.14
N ALA A 112 -8.94 -6.69 -1.27
CA ALA A 112 -8.05 -7.67 -0.65
C ALA A 112 -8.82 -8.65 0.27
N GLY A 113 -9.74 -8.13 1.09
CA GLY A 113 -10.57 -8.92 2.00
C GLY A 113 -11.43 -9.94 1.27
N ARG A 114 -12.16 -9.51 0.22
CA ARG A 114 -13.00 -10.41 -0.59
C ARG A 114 -12.17 -11.47 -1.30
N ALA A 115 -11.02 -11.11 -1.86
CA ALA A 115 -10.14 -12.08 -2.51
C ALA A 115 -9.65 -13.15 -1.51
N LEU A 116 -9.28 -12.73 -0.31
CA LEU A 116 -8.81 -13.63 0.75
C LEU A 116 -9.93 -14.56 1.24
N GLY A 117 -11.15 -14.03 1.42
CA GLY A 117 -12.33 -14.82 1.78
C GLY A 117 -12.72 -15.83 0.72
N ALA A 118 -12.77 -15.42 -0.55
CA ALA A 118 -13.08 -16.29 -1.68
C ALA A 118 -12.06 -17.43 -1.80
N PHE A 119 -10.76 -17.10 -1.69
CA PHE A 119 -9.69 -18.10 -1.70
C PHE A 119 -9.88 -19.17 -0.63
N ALA A 120 -10.24 -18.78 0.60
CA ALA A 120 -10.42 -19.70 1.70
C ALA A 120 -11.59 -20.66 1.48
N VAL A 121 -12.72 -20.14 0.98
CA VAL A 121 -13.91 -20.94 0.69
C VAL A 121 -13.66 -21.92 -0.46
N GLU A 122 -12.90 -21.51 -1.47
CA GLU A 122 -12.54 -22.36 -2.61
C GLU A 122 -11.52 -23.45 -2.22
N THR A 123 -10.52 -23.09 -1.44
CA THR A 123 -9.37 -23.98 -1.16
C THR A 123 -9.62 -24.89 0.05
N TRP A 124 -10.35 -24.41 1.06
CA TRP A 124 -10.53 -25.08 2.35
C TRP A 124 -12.01 -25.12 2.76
N PRO A 125 -12.89 -25.72 1.94
CA PRO A 125 -14.33 -25.70 2.19
C PRO A 125 -14.69 -26.42 3.50
N GLY A 126 -15.26 -25.67 4.44
CA GLY A 126 -15.71 -26.19 5.74
C GLY A 126 -14.59 -26.50 6.74
N GLU A 127 -13.33 -26.20 6.40
CA GLU A 127 -12.21 -26.36 7.32
C GLU A 127 -12.03 -25.12 8.21
N GLN A 128 -11.34 -25.30 9.35
CA GLN A 128 -11.05 -24.19 10.25
C GLN A 128 -9.92 -23.32 9.71
N VAL A 129 -10.15 -22.00 9.73
CA VAL A 129 -9.23 -20.99 9.23
C VAL A 129 -9.03 -19.92 10.29
N ILE A 130 -7.79 -19.44 10.42
CA ILE A 130 -7.41 -18.31 11.26
C ILE A 130 -7.05 -17.12 10.38
N GLY A 131 -7.57 -15.94 10.71
CA GLY A 131 -7.22 -14.70 10.05
C GLY A 131 -6.08 -13.98 10.75
N VAL A 132 -5.14 -13.45 9.98
CA VAL A 132 -4.04 -12.60 10.45
C VAL A 132 -3.98 -11.37 9.57
N LEU A 133 -3.85 -10.18 10.18
CA LEU A 133 -3.60 -8.93 9.49
C LEU A 133 -2.28 -8.34 10.00
N ILE A 134 -1.37 -8.06 9.07
CA ILE A 134 0.00 -7.59 9.36
C ILE A 134 0.21 -6.21 8.75
N GLY A 135 0.82 -5.31 9.52
CA GLY A 135 1.29 -4.01 9.05
C GLY A 135 1.49 -3.04 10.21
N ASP A 136 1.55 -1.74 9.90
CA ASP A 136 1.62 -0.68 10.92
C ASP A 136 0.24 -0.43 11.54
N LEU A 137 0.01 -0.96 12.74
CA LEU A 137 -1.32 -1.13 13.33
C LEU A 137 -1.45 -0.55 14.74
N ALA A 138 -0.35 -0.15 15.38
CA ALA A 138 -0.38 0.40 16.74
C ALA A 138 -1.06 1.79 16.81
N ASP A 139 -0.76 2.66 15.85
CA ASP A 139 -1.37 3.99 15.71
C ASP A 139 -1.58 4.34 14.22
N PRO A 140 -2.50 3.62 13.54
CA PRO A 140 -2.65 3.74 12.10
C PRO A 140 -3.27 5.09 11.74
N GLY A 141 -2.64 5.79 10.80
CA GLY A 141 -3.24 6.98 10.18
C GLY A 141 -4.63 6.69 9.57
N PRO A 142 -5.45 7.71 9.29
CA PRO A 142 -6.81 7.53 8.77
C PRO A 142 -6.89 6.66 7.50
N ALA A 143 -5.91 6.80 6.61
CA ALA A 143 -5.79 6.00 5.40
C ALA A 143 -5.66 4.50 5.71
N ILE A 144 -4.72 4.13 6.58
CA ILE A 144 -4.51 2.74 7.00
C ILE A 144 -5.71 2.20 7.77
N SER A 145 -6.32 3.02 8.64
CA SER A 145 -7.54 2.67 9.36
C SER A 145 -8.69 2.28 8.43
N GLU A 146 -8.94 3.06 7.36
CA GLU A 146 -9.97 2.70 6.37
C GLU A 146 -9.60 1.44 5.57
N ARG A 147 -8.31 1.21 5.31
CA ARG A 147 -7.85 -0.01 4.64
C ARG A 147 -8.08 -1.25 5.49
N VAL A 148 -7.77 -1.20 6.78
CA VAL A 148 -8.02 -2.29 7.74
C VAL A 148 -9.51 -2.61 7.82
N LYS A 149 -10.38 -1.59 7.88
CA LYS A 149 -11.84 -1.78 7.84
C LYS A 149 -12.28 -2.47 6.55
N GLY A 150 -11.79 -2.01 5.40
CA GLY A 150 -12.10 -2.64 4.11
C GLY A 150 -11.70 -4.11 4.05
N ILE A 151 -10.49 -4.46 4.52
CA ILE A 151 -10.02 -5.85 4.60
C ILE A 151 -10.98 -6.68 5.45
N THR A 152 -11.32 -6.17 6.64
CA THR A 152 -12.17 -6.86 7.60
C THR A 152 -13.57 -7.09 7.02
N ASP A 153 -14.21 -6.04 6.53
CA ASP A 153 -15.56 -6.11 5.96
C ASP A 153 -15.60 -7.07 4.76
N GLY A 154 -14.65 -6.93 3.82
CA GLY A 154 -14.59 -7.77 2.62
C GLY A 154 -14.32 -9.24 2.94
N LEU A 155 -13.53 -9.53 3.98
CA LEU A 155 -13.30 -10.89 4.45
C LEU A 155 -14.56 -11.49 5.08
N HIS A 156 -15.29 -10.68 5.86
CA HIS A 156 -16.52 -11.09 6.53
C HIS A 156 -17.70 -11.34 5.58
N GLU A 157 -17.63 -10.87 4.33
CA GLU A 157 -18.62 -11.24 3.31
C GLU A 157 -18.66 -12.76 3.07
N SER A 158 -17.51 -13.44 3.12
CA SER A 158 -17.41 -14.90 2.92
C SER A 158 -17.19 -15.68 4.22
N LEU A 159 -16.57 -15.05 5.23
CA LEU A 159 -16.22 -15.68 6.51
C LEU A 159 -16.70 -14.81 7.69
N PRO A 160 -18.03 -14.73 7.95
CA PRO A 160 -18.61 -13.73 8.86
C PRO A 160 -18.14 -13.82 10.33
N SER A 161 -17.73 -15.01 10.77
CA SER A 161 -17.28 -15.25 12.15
C SER A 161 -15.76 -15.22 12.33
N LEU A 162 -15.00 -15.01 11.25
CA LEU A 162 -13.54 -15.07 11.29
C LEU A 162 -12.98 -13.87 12.05
N LYS A 163 -12.17 -14.15 13.08
CA LYS A 163 -11.42 -13.12 13.80
C LYS A 163 -10.05 -12.92 13.15
N LEU A 164 -9.62 -11.66 13.07
CA LEU A 164 -8.29 -11.30 12.61
C LEU A 164 -7.39 -11.06 13.83
N ALA A 165 -6.29 -11.81 13.93
CA ALA A 165 -5.18 -11.45 14.81
C ALA A 165 -4.39 -10.30 14.16
N LEU A 166 -4.20 -9.22 14.90
CA LEU A 166 -3.45 -8.05 14.44
C LEU A 166 -1.99 -8.19 14.85
N LEU A 167 -1.08 -8.18 13.88
CA LEU A 167 0.37 -8.26 14.10
C LEU A 167 1.01 -6.94 13.66
N ASP A 168 1.32 -6.11 14.65
CA ASP A 168 1.91 -4.79 14.43
C ASP A 168 3.41 -4.88 14.10
N THR A 169 3.80 -4.35 12.94
CA THR A 169 5.20 -4.23 12.53
C THR A 169 5.87 -2.96 13.08
N GLY A 170 5.10 -1.98 13.58
CA GLY A 170 5.61 -0.66 13.98
C GLY A 170 6.37 0.02 12.84
N GLY A 171 5.76 0.06 11.66
CA GLY A 171 6.35 0.62 10.44
C GLY A 171 7.57 -0.12 9.85
N GLN A 172 7.94 -1.30 10.36
CA GLN A 172 9.14 -2.04 9.92
C GLN A 172 8.78 -3.38 9.27
N PRO A 173 8.61 -3.45 7.93
CA PRO A 173 8.16 -4.66 7.22
C PRO A 173 9.02 -5.91 7.50
N VAL A 174 10.31 -5.73 7.75
CA VAL A 174 11.25 -6.82 8.10
C VAL A 174 10.83 -7.61 9.36
N ARG A 175 10.00 -7.04 10.23
CA ARG A 175 9.50 -7.70 11.43
C ARG A 175 8.37 -8.69 11.16
N ALA A 176 7.74 -8.65 9.97
CA ALA A 176 6.58 -9.47 9.62
C ALA A 176 6.84 -10.97 9.82
N ASP A 177 7.99 -11.47 9.37
CA ASP A 177 8.36 -12.88 9.49
C ASP A 177 8.42 -13.37 10.93
N ALA A 178 9.12 -12.62 11.79
CA ALA A 178 9.28 -13.00 13.19
C ALA A 178 7.95 -12.98 13.95
N LEU A 179 7.08 -12.01 13.65
CA LEU A 179 5.76 -11.89 14.25
C LEU A 179 4.86 -13.06 13.86
N VAL A 180 4.83 -13.42 12.57
CA VAL A 180 4.03 -14.55 12.10
C VAL A 180 4.60 -15.87 12.59
N ALA A 181 5.93 -16.05 12.59
CA ALA A 181 6.55 -17.25 13.12
C ALA A 181 6.19 -17.46 14.60
N LYS A 182 6.20 -16.39 15.40
CA LYS A 182 5.76 -16.43 16.80
C LYS A 182 4.28 -16.78 16.93
N PHE A 183 3.41 -16.19 16.11
CA PHE A 183 1.97 -16.49 16.09
C PHE A 183 1.69 -17.97 15.77
N LEU A 184 2.41 -18.53 14.80
CA LEU A 184 2.24 -19.94 14.38
C LEU A 184 2.80 -20.95 15.39
N GLN A 185 3.61 -20.52 16.36
CA GLN A 185 4.04 -21.40 17.46
C GLN A 185 2.89 -21.71 18.41
N THR A 186 1.94 -20.78 18.58
CA THR A 186 0.78 -20.93 19.46
C THR A 186 -0.44 -21.49 18.73
N GLU A 187 -0.59 -21.18 17.44
CA GLU A 187 -1.71 -21.62 16.61
C GLU A 187 -1.28 -22.76 15.68
N ARG A 188 -1.67 -24.01 16.00
CA ARG A 188 -1.27 -25.22 15.24
C ARG A 188 -2.46 -25.93 14.60
N GLY A 189 -2.23 -26.54 13.44
CA GLY A 189 -3.16 -27.46 12.78
C GLY A 189 -4.33 -26.80 12.03
N GLN A 190 -4.34 -25.47 11.91
CA GLN A 190 -5.36 -24.70 11.21
C GLN A 190 -4.76 -24.01 9.97
N HIS A 191 -5.58 -23.72 8.96
CA HIS A 191 -5.17 -22.91 7.82
C HIS A 191 -5.09 -21.44 8.22
N VAL A 192 -4.12 -20.71 7.68
CA VAL A 192 -3.93 -19.29 8.02
C VAL A 192 -4.06 -18.41 6.79
N LEU A 193 -4.98 -17.45 6.88
CA LEU A 193 -5.16 -16.37 5.92
C LEU A 193 -4.40 -15.14 6.41
N ILE A 194 -3.49 -14.64 5.58
CA ILE A 194 -2.67 -13.49 5.92
C ILE A 194 -3.00 -12.31 5.00
N ALA A 195 -3.61 -11.28 5.57
CA ALA A 195 -3.73 -9.97 4.96
C ALA A 195 -2.51 -9.11 5.33
N THR A 196 -2.00 -8.36 4.37
CA THR A 196 -0.87 -7.43 4.55
C THR A 196 -1.27 -6.03 4.11
N LEU A 197 -0.81 -5.00 4.80
CA LEU A 197 -1.11 -3.60 4.47
C LEU A 197 -0.19 -2.99 3.40
N ASP A 198 0.98 -3.59 3.20
CA ASP A 198 1.98 -3.21 2.21
C ASP A 198 2.67 -4.43 1.58
N ASP A 199 3.22 -4.23 0.39
CA ASP A 199 3.81 -5.31 -0.42
C ASP A 199 5.12 -5.85 0.17
N LEU A 200 5.89 -5.03 0.89
CA LEU A 200 7.14 -5.48 1.50
C LEU A 200 6.86 -6.50 2.60
N ALA A 201 5.88 -6.26 3.45
CA ALA A 201 5.46 -7.20 4.48
C ALA A 201 5.01 -8.53 3.84
N ALA A 202 4.32 -8.49 2.69
CA ALA A 202 3.95 -9.68 1.93
C ALA A 202 5.18 -10.44 1.39
N VAL A 203 6.15 -9.72 0.84
CA VAL A 203 7.38 -10.31 0.29
C VAL A 203 8.24 -10.93 1.38
N TYR A 204 8.50 -10.22 2.48
CA TYR A 204 9.22 -10.77 3.62
C TYR A 204 8.52 -12.05 4.10
N ARG A 205 7.20 -11.99 4.26
CA ARG A 205 6.40 -13.15 4.66
C ARG A 205 6.59 -14.37 3.74
N LEU A 206 6.58 -14.14 2.43
CA LEU A 206 6.78 -15.21 1.44
C LEU A 206 8.22 -15.75 1.48
N CYS A 207 9.22 -14.89 1.65
CA CYS A 207 10.61 -15.30 1.81
C CYS A 207 10.80 -16.16 3.07
N GLY A 208 10.15 -15.81 4.19
CA GLY A 208 10.15 -16.61 5.41
C GLY A 208 9.48 -17.99 5.25
N LEU A 209 8.46 -18.12 4.39
CA LEU A 209 7.88 -19.42 4.03
C LEU A 209 8.87 -20.32 3.29
N LEU A 210 9.62 -19.75 2.33
CA LEU A 210 10.52 -20.51 1.46
C LEU A 210 11.78 -20.98 2.18
N HIS A 211 12.23 -20.25 3.21
CA HIS A 211 13.50 -20.53 3.90
C HIS A 211 13.32 -21.03 5.35
N GLY A 212 12.09 -21.09 5.87
CA GLY A 212 11.79 -21.52 7.22
C GLY A 212 11.57 -23.04 7.36
N PRO A 213 11.86 -23.65 8.53
CA PRO A 213 11.65 -25.08 8.78
C PRO A 213 10.17 -25.48 8.96
N LEU A 214 9.24 -24.51 8.98
CA LEU A 214 7.80 -24.78 9.11
C LEU A 214 7.16 -24.99 7.74
N ARG A 215 6.75 -26.23 7.44
CA ARG A 215 5.80 -26.51 6.36
C ARG A 215 4.47 -25.86 6.70
N LEU A 216 4.05 -24.86 5.92
CA LEU A 216 2.86 -24.05 6.18
C LEU A 216 1.91 -24.15 5.00
N ARG A 217 0.64 -24.45 5.29
CA ARG A 217 -0.48 -24.26 4.36
C ARG A 217 -1.10 -22.90 4.67
N GLY A 218 -0.78 -21.88 3.88
CA GLY A 218 -1.30 -20.54 4.08
C GLY A 218 -1.34 -19.76 2.78
N ALA A 219 -2.19 -18.74 2.73
CA ALA A 219 -2.30 -17.85 1.60
C ALA A 219 -2.10 -16.40 2.05
N SER A 220 -1.34 -15.66 1.25
CA SER A 220 -1.12 -14.23 1.41
C SER A 220 -1.71 -13.50 0.20
N ALA A 221 -2.49 -12.45 0.46
CA ALA A 221 -3.02 -11.56 -0.56
C ALA A 221 -2.33 -10.19 -0.49
N ARG A 222 -1.98 -9.66 -1.67
CA ARG A 222 -1.48 -8.29 -1.87
C ARG A 222 -2.62 -7.38 -2.32
N PRO A 223 -2.71 -6.12 -1.86
CA PRO A 223 -3.54 -5.13 -2.51
C PRO A 223 -3.02 -4.85 -3.93
N ALA A 224 -3.92 -4.74 -4.91
CA ALA A 224 -3.51 -4.50 -6.30
C ALA A 224 -2.98 -3.05 -6.47
N PRO A 225 -1.91 -2.82 -7.27
CA PRO A 225 -1.50 -1.48 -7.66
C PRO A 225 -2.59 -0.81 -8.51
N ILE A 226 -2.82 0.48 -8.26
CA ILE A 226 -3.81 1.27 -9.01
C ILE A 226 -3.40 1.33 -10.49
N GLY A 227 -4.33 0.96 -11.38
CA GLY A 227 -4.19 1.15 -12.83
C GLY A 227 -4.05 -0.13 -13.66
N ARG A 228 -3.96 -1.32 -13.04
CA ARG A 228 -4.07 -2.61 -13.74
C ARG A 228 -5.29 -3.37 -13.23
N ARG A 229 -6.16 -3.82 -14.14
CA ARG A 229 -7.15 -4.88 -13.83
C ARG A 229 -6.38 -6.21 -13.71
N GLU A 230 -5.57 -6.35 -12.69
CA GLU A 230 -4.91 -7.60 -12.35
C GLU A 230 -5.43 -8.06 -11.00
N THR A 231 -5.92 -9.30 -10.99
CA THR A 231 -6.48 -10.03 -9.84
C THR A 231 -5.50 -10.05 -8.67
N ALA A 232 -6.01 -9.94 -7.44
CA ALA A 232 -5.23 -10.21 -6.24
C ALA A 232 -4.60 -11.61 -6.35
N ALA A 233 -3.27 -11.70 -6.34
CA ALA A 233 -2.58 -12.97 -6.43
C ALA A 233 -2.51 -13.60 -5.04
N ALA A 234 -3.28 -14.66 -4.81
CA ALA A 234 -3.12 -15.53 -3.65
C ALA A 234 -2.06 -16.60 -3.97
N CYS A 235 -0.96 -16.63 -3.22
CA CYS A 235 0.02 -17.71 -3.31
C CYS A 235 -0.36 -18.82 -2.33
N GLY A 236 -0.77 -19.99 -2.83
CA GLY A 236 -0.96 -21.23 -2.06
C GLY A 236 0.21 -22.21 -2.26
N ASP A 237 0.42 -23.11 -1.30
CA ASP A 237 1.58 -24.02 -1.25
C ASP A 237 1.62 -25.02 -2.42
N ALA A 238 2.77 -25.10 -3.07
CA ALA A 238 3.07 -25.99 -4.18
C ALA A 238 3.51 -27.36 -3.64
N THR A 239 2.63 -28.35 -3.67
CA THR A 239 3.01 -29.73 -3.39
C THR A 239 3.64 -30.37 -4.63
N HIS A 240 4.98 -30.44 -4.61
CA HIS A 240 5.83 -31.34 -5.40
C HIS A 240 5.37 -31.65 -6.85
N SER A 241 5.54 -30.68 -7.74
CA SER A 241 5.88 -30.92 -9.14
C SER A 241 6.97 -29.92 -9.48
N ARG A 242 8.02 -30.35 -10.19
CA ARG A 242 9.17 -29.50 -10.57
C ARG A 242 8.82 -28.38 -11.57
N ASP A 243 7.54 -28.12 -11.82
CA ASP A 243 7.00 -27.01 -12.59
C ASP A 243 5.71 -26.53 -11.92
N GLY A 244 5.64 -25.29 -11.40
CA GLY A 244 4.52 -24.93 -10.53
C GLY A 244 4.31 -23.46 -10.15
N CYS A 245 4.71 -22.49 -10.99
CA CYS A 245 3.94 -21.24 -11.05
C CYS A 245 2.95 -21.43 -12.19
N GLN A 246 1.83 -22.11 -11.91
CA GLN A 246 0.79 -22.28 -12.93
C GLN A 246 0.14 -20.92 -13.19
N ARG A 247 0.40 -20.38 -14.38
CA ARG A 247 -0.46 -19.35 -14.98
C ARG A 247 -1.88 -19.91 -14.97
N VAL A 248 -2.80 -19.17 -14.37
CA VAL A 248 -4.24 -19.37 -14.61
C VAL A 248 -4.43 -19.31 -16.13
N PRO A 249 -4.98 -20.35 -16.80
CA PRO A 249 -5.10 -20.35 -18.24
C PRO A 249 -6.15 -19.32 -18.66
N GLY A 250 -5.71 -18.33 -19.43
CA GLY A 250 -6.57 -17.31 -20.02
C GLY A 250 -6.34 -15.94 -19.39
N ILE A 251 -5.33 -15.22 -19.87
CA ILE A 251 -5.31 -13.79 -20.20
C ILE A 251 -3.88 -13.48 -20.70
N SER A 252 -3.80 -12.96 -21.92
CA SER A 252 -2.54 -12.59 -22.57
C SER A 252 -2.04 -11.26 -22.01
N ALA A 253 -0.74 -11.18 -21.75
CA ALA A 253 -0.06 -9.98 -21.27
C ALA A 253 0.07 -8.92 -22.38
N VAL A 254 -0.31 -7.68 -22.05
CA VAL A 254 0.27 -6.43 -22.56
C VAL A 254 0.42 -5.49 -21.36
#